data_AF-A0A258AWY4-F1
#
_entry.id   AF-A0A258AWY4-F1
#
_cell.length_a   1.000
_cell.length_b   1.000
_cell.length_c   1.000
_cell.angle_alpha   90.00
_cell.angle_beta   90.00
_cell.angle_gamma   90.00
#
_symmetry.space_group_name_H-M   'P 1'
#
loop_
_entity.id
_entity.type
_entity.pdbx_description
1 polymer ?
#
loop_
_entity_poly.entity_id
_entity_poly.type
_entity_poly.pdbx_seq_one_letter_code
_entity_poly.pdbx_strand_id
1 'polypeptide(L)'
;MNRPQVFWITGLLVMLAAATYVMTRSDQEPASEMVKVPAKPALSVIARPQAEAPPPPQPDVSVENEAASDLQRITIMLRDYRTIAGDNPIGSNAEIMQALSGDNPRQAKILPDDLPLNTSGELVDRWGTPYFFHQLSRNSMEIRSAGSDRRMWTSDDIFTR
;
A
#
# COMPACT_ATOMS: atom_id res chain seq x y z
N MET A 1 69.43 -31.58 9.75
CA MET A 1 68.25 -32.34 10.19
C MET A 1 67.01 -31.53 9.86
N ASN A 2 66.20 -32.05 8.94
CA ASN A 2 64.82 -31.74 8.54
C ASN A 2 64.36 -30.33 8.11
N ARG A 3 63.62 -30.38 6.99
CA ARG A 3 63.15 -29.33 6.07
C ARG A 3 61.76 -28.78 6.46
N PRO A 4 61.31 -27.67 5.82
CA PRO A 4 60.15 -26.85 6.20
C PRO A 4 58.86 -27.20 5.44
N GLN A 5 57.71 -26.72 5.92
CA GLN A 5 56.46 -26.63 5.16
C GLN A 5 55.78 -25.28 5.46
N VAL A 6 56.15 -24.26 4.69
CA VAL A 6 55.38 -23.01 4.54
C VAL A 6 54.41 -23.25 3.39
N PHE A 7 53.12 -23.37 3.67
CA PHE A 7 52.08 -23.50 2.64
C PHE A 7 51.64 -22.13 2.15
N TRP A 8 52.16 -21.81 0.96
CA TRP A 8 51.66 -20.99 -0.13
C TRP A 8 50.19 -20.50 -0.10
N ILE A 9 50.04 -19.17 -0.18
CA ILE A 9 49.25 -18.42 -1.18
C ILE A 9 47.96 -19.09 -1.68
N THR A 10 46.79 -18.74 -1.11
CA THR A 10 45.47 -18.93 -1.76
C THR A 10 44.43 -17.90 -1.29
N GLY A 11 44.82 -16.68 -0.97
CA GLY A 11 43.89 -15.63 -0.51
C GLY A 11 43.46 -14.59 -1.55
N LEU A 12 44.01 -14.63 -2.78
CA LEU A 12 43.88 -13.54 -3.77
C LEU A 12 43.19 -13.96 -5.09
N LEU A 13 42.51 -15.10 -5.11
CA LEU A 13 41.93 -15.68 -6.35
C LEU A 13 40.40 -15.83 -6.33
N VAL A 14 39.71 -15.17 -5.40
CA VAL A 14 38.23 -15.11 -5.40
C VAL A 14 37.71 -13.72 -5.82
N MET A 15 38.56 -12.69 -5.79
CA MET A 15 38.19 -11.32 -6.19
C MET A 15 38.26 -11.06 -7.70
N LEU A 16 38.79 -11.97 -8.52
CA LEU A 16 38.87 -11.78 -9.99
C LEU A 16 37.80 -12.55 -10.78
N ALA A 17 37.04 -13.46 -10.16
CA ALA A 17 36.06 -14.31 -10.85
C ALA A 17 34.65 -13.69 -10.92
N ALA A 18 34.32 -12.71 -10.07
CA ALA A 18 33.00 -12.06 -10.08
C ALA A 18 32.92 -10.87 -11.06
N ALA A 19 34.07 -10.31 -11.48
CA ALA A 19 34.11 -9.14 -12.37
C ALA A 19 34.06 -9.50 -13.87
N THR A 20 34.30 -10.74 -14.26
CA THR A 20 34.20 -11.19 -15.68
C THR A 20 32.82 -11.75 -16.02
N TYR A 21 32.04 -12.19 -15.03
CA TYR A 21 30.74 -12.82 -15.23
C TYR A 21 29.62 -11.84 -15.64
N VAL A 22 29.75 -10.55 -15.31
CA VAL A 22 28.76 -9.51 -15.64
C VAL A 22 29.02 -8.81 -16.98
N MET A 23 30.22 -8.97 -17.57
CA MET A 23 30.62 -8.26 -18.81
C MET A 23 30.52 -9.10 -20.10
N THR A 24 30.10 -10.37 -20.03
CA THR A 24 30.05 -11.28 -21.20
C THR A 24 28.66 -11.77 -21.57
N ARG A 25 27.59 -11.23 -20.96
CA ARG A 25 26.21 -11.63 -21.23
C ARG A 25 25.39 -10.62 -22.04
N SER A 26 26.09 -9.71 -22.75
CA SER A 26 25.46 -8.62 -23.51
C SER A 26 25.26 -8.91 -25.01
N ASP A 27 25.74 -10.04 -25.55
CA ASP A 27 25.74 -10.28 -27.01
C ASP A 27 25.36 -11.71 -27.40
N GLN A 28 24.16 -12.17 -27.05
CA GLN A 28 23.54 -13.31 -27.74
C GLN A 28 22.06 -13.06 -28.05
N GLU A 29 21.82 -12.27 -29.10
CA GLU A 29 20.70 -12.52 -30.01
C GLU A 29 21.08 -13.69 -30.93
N PRO A 30 20.33 -14.81 -30.98
CA PRO A 30 20.44 -15.72 -32.10
C PRO A 30 19.55 -15.23 -33.24
N ALA A 31 20.21 -14.74 -34.29
CA ALA A 31 19.62 -14.60 -35.61
C ALA A 31 19.02 -15.94 -36.06
N SER A 32 17.71 -15.99 -36.24
CA SER A 32 17.02 -17.04 -36.99
C SER A 32 16.54 -16.44 -38.31
N GLU A 33 17.38 -16.55 -39.33
CA GLU A 33 17.02 -16.20 -40.70
C GLU A 33 16.56 -17.46 -41.46
N MET A 34 15.32 -17.36 -41.98
CA MET A 34 14.71 -18.04 -43.12
C MET A 34 14.44 -19.56 -43.09
N VAL A 35 13.14 -19.89 -42.93
CA VAL A 35 12.47 -20.85 -43.82
C VAL A 35 11.14 -20.23 -44.28
N LYS A 36 11.08 -19.82 -45.56
CA LYS A 36 9.87 -19.37 -46.24
C LYS A 36 9.35 -20.50 -47.12
N VAL A 37 8.28 -21.20 -46.72
CA VAL A 37 7.49 -22.10 -47.59
C VAL A 37 6.03 -22.18 -47.07
N PRO A 38 5.04 -22.50 -47.92
CA PRO A 38 4.02 -21.60 -48.43
C PRO A 38 2.69 -21.64 -47.66
N ALA A 39 1.86 -20.61 -47.85
CA ALA A 39 0.47 -20.60 -47.37
C ALA A 39 -0.36 -21.75 -47.99
N LYS A 40 -1.03 -22.52 -47.13
CA LYS A 40 -2.09 -23.49 -47.46
C LYS A 40 -3.28 -23.26 -46.51
N PRO A 41 -4.52 -23.51 -46.96
CA PRO A 41 -5.64 -22.57 -46.91
C PRO A 41 -6.24 -22.42 -45.51
N ALA A 42 -6.80 -21.24 -45.25
CA ALA A 42 -7.58 -20.93 -44.07
C ALA A 42 -8.73 -21.93 -43.88
N LEU A 43 -8.60 -22.83 -42.90
CA LEU A 43 -9.74 -23.46 -42.27
C LEU A 43 -10.31 -22.45 -41.27
N SER A 44 -11.52 -22.00 -41.57
CA SER A 44 -12.33 -21.15 -40.70
C SER A 44 -12.54 -21.88 -39.36
N VAL A 45 -11.76 -21.48 -38.36
CA VAL A 45 -12.05 -21.84 -36.96
C VAL A 45 -13.31 -21.06 -36.60
N ILE A 46 -14.41 -21.79 -36.47
CA ILE A 46 -15.64 -21.27 -35.89
C ILE A 46 -15.27 -20.72 -34.51
N ALA A 47 -15.30 -19.39 -34.38
CA ALA A 47 -15.01 -18.71 -33.13
C ALA A 47 -15.99 -19.22 -32.07
N ARG A 48 -15.48 -19.97 -31.09
CA ARG A 48 -16.20 -20.15 -29.83
C ARG A 48 -16.42 -18.75 -29.26
N PRO A 49 -17.63 -18.39 -28.78
CA PRO A 49 -17.80 -17.21 -27.97
C PRO A 49 -16.82 -17.32 -26.80
N GLN A 50 -15.80 -16.47 -26.79
CA GLN A 50 -14.92 -16.34 -25.63
C GLN A 50 -15.81 -15.79 -24.52
N ALA A 51 -16.11 -16.62 -23.53
CA ALA A 51 -16.81 -16.17 -22.34
C ALA A 51 -15.96 -15.04 -21.74
N GLU A 52 -16.47 -13.82 -21.85
CA GLU A 52 -15.87 -12.65 -21.23
C GLU A 52 -15.82 -12.93 -19.73
N ALA A 53 -14.62 -12.92 -19.15
CA ALA A 53 -14.49 -13.05 -17.70
C ALA A 53 -15.32 -11.94 -17.07
N PRO A 54 -16.06 -12.21 -15.97
CA PRO A 54 -16.83 -11.16 -15.31
C PRO A 54 -15.90 -9.98 -15.02
N PRO A 55 -16.34 -8.73 -15.27
CA PRO A 55 -15.53 -7.57 -14.96
C PRO A 55 -15.11 -7.64 -13.48
N PRO A 56 -13.90 -7.18 -13.14
CA PRO A 56 -13.50 -7.08 -11.74
C PRO A 56 -14.59 -6.33 -10.97
N PRO A 57 -14.87 -6.70 -9.71
CA PRO A 57 -15.88 -6.02 -8.91
C PRO A 57 -15.60 -4.52 -8.96
N GLN A 58 -16.54 -3.77 -9.51
CA GLN A 58 -16.42 -2.32 -9.56
C GLN A 58 -16.80 -1.75 -8.18
N PRO A 59 -16.11 -0.71 -7.71
CA PRO A 59 -16.47 -0.03 -6.47
C PRO A 59 -17.94 0.43 -6.51
N ASP A 60 -18.63 0.27 -5.39
CA ASP A 60 -20.02 0.71 -5.25
C ASP A 60 -20.00 2.21 -4.96
N VAL A 61 -20.11 3.01 -6.04
CA VAL A 61 -19.99 4.48 -6.02
C VAL A 61 -20.77 5.17 -4.90
N SER A 62 -21.84 4.56 -4.38
CA SER A 62 -22.56 5.09 -3.23
C SER A 62 -21.74 5.00 -1.94
N VAL A 63 -21.09 3.86 -1.68
CA VAL A 63 -20.25 3.59 -0.52
C VAL A 63 -19.00 4.48 -0.53
N GLU A 64 -18.35 4.70 -1.67
CA GLU A 64 -17.17 5.58 -1.70
C GLU A 64 -17.54 7.05 -1.43
N ASN A 65 -18.71 7.52 -1.91
CA ASN A 65 -19.21 8.85 -1.58
C ASN A 65 -19.53 9.01 -0.08
N GLU A 66 -20.08 7.96 0.54
CA GLU A 66 -20.28 7.92 1.99
C GLU A 66 -18.95 7.92 2.74
N ALA A 67 -17.96 7.14 2.30
CA ALA A 67 -16.62 7.12 2.89
C ALA A 67 -15.93 8.50 2.79
N ALA A 68 -16.11 9.22 1.68
CA ALA A 68 -15.65 10.60 1.54
C ALA A 68 -16.37 11.56 2.52
N SER A 69 -17.67 11.33 2.76
CA SER A 69 -18.45 12.10 3.73
C SER A 69 -18.00 11.82 5.18
N ASP A 70 -17.64 10.57 5.49
CA ASP A 70 -17.08 10.22 6.80
C ASP A 70 -15.75 10.92 7.04
N LEU A 71 -14.86 10.97 6.04
CA LEU A 71 -13.61 11.71 6.15
C LEU A 71 -13.85 13.19 6.46
N GLN A 72 -14.86 13.82 5.86
CA GLN A 72 -15.24 15.20 6.19
C GLN A 72 -15.72 15.33 7.65
N ARG A 73 -16.53 14.37 8.12
CA ARG A 73 -17.00 14.33 9.52
C ARG A 73 -15.82 14.21 10.49
N ILE A 74 -14.85 13.34 10.20
CA ILE A 74 -13.63 13.17 11.00
C ILE A 74 -12.79 14.46 10.99
N THR A 75 -12.63 15.12 9.84
CA THR A 75 -11.90 16.39 9.74
C THR A 75 -12.54 17.49 10.60
N ILE A 76 -13.87 17.55 10.67
CA ILE A 76 -14.59 18.48 11.54
C ILE A 76 -14.30 18.16 13.01
N MET A 77 -14.32 16.88 13.41
CA MET A 77 -13.98 16.48 14.78
C MET A 77 -12.55 16.87 15.17
N LEU A 78 -11.57 16.69 14.28
CA LEU A 78 -10.19 17.12 14.52
C LEU A 78 -10.04 18.64 14.57
N ARG A 79 -10.85 19.39 13.80
CA ARG A 79 -10.93 20.84 13.91
C ARG A 79 -11.48 21.26 15.29
N ASP A 80 -12.57 20.66 15.72
CA ASP A 80 -13.19 20.98 17.00
C ASP A 80 -12.27 20.62 18.18
N TYR A 81 -11.53 19.51 18.06
CA TYR A 81 -10.44 19.17 18.99
C TYR A 81 -9.38 20.27 19.06
N ARG A 82 -8.87 20.74 17.90
CA ARG A 82 -7.89 21.83 17.86
C ARG A 82 -8.41 23.12 18.49
N THR A 83 -9.70 23.43 18.33
CA THR A 83 -10.31 24.61 18.95
C THR A 83 -10.23 24.58 20.47
N ILE A 84 -10.33 23.40 21.10
CA ILE A 84 -10.31 23.27 22.56
C ILE A 84 -8.90 22.99 23.13
N ALA A 85 -8.09 22.20 22.42
CA ALA A 85 -6.81 21.68 22.89
C ALA A 85 -5.60 22.46 22.33
N GLY A 86 -5.79 23.23 21.26
CA GLY A 86 -4.77 24.04 20.59
C GLY A 86 -4.07 23.32 19.43
N ASP A 87 -3.97 21.99 19.48
CA ASP A 87 -3.26 21.16 18.52
C ASP A 87 -4.10 19.94 18.10
N ASN A 88 -3.65 19.20 17.08
CA ASN A 88 -4.21 17.88 16.79
C ASN A 88 -3.91 16.88 17.92
N PRO A 89 -4.77 15.87 18.12
CA PRO A 89 -4.41 14.73 18.95
C PRO A 89 -3.20 14.01 18.36
N ILE A 90 -2.38 13.41 19.23
CA ILE A 90 -1.16 12.70 18.84
C ILE A 90 -1.19 11.26 19.38
N GLY A 91 -0.33 10.40 18.84
CA GLY A 91 -0.27 8.98 19.18
C GLY A 91 -0.81 8.06 18.08
N SER A 92 -1.10 6.83 18.49
CA SER A 92 -1.74 5.77 17.70
C SER A 92 -3.20 6.09 17.40
N ASN A 93 -3.81 5.33 16.47
CA ASN A 93 -5.23 5.45 16.13
C ASN A 93 -6.15 5.37 17.36
N ALA A 94 -5.89 4.42 18.27
CA ALA A 94 -6.67 4.23 19.48
C ALA A 94 -6.49 5.40 20.47
N GLU A 95 -5.26 5.89 20.65
CA GLU A 95 -4.99 7.05 21.52
C GLU A 95 -5.66 8.33 20.97
N ILE A 96 -5.67 8.51 19.65
CA ILE A 96 -6.39 9.62 19.01
C ILE A 96 -7.90 9.52 19.31
N MET A 97 -8.49 8.32 19.22
CA MET A 97 -9.91 8.13 19.55
C MET A 97 -10.19 8.32 21.04
N GLN A 98 -9.28 7.90 21.92
CA GLN A 98 -9.38 8.13 23.36
C GLN A 98 -9.35 9.63 23.68
N ALA A 99 -8.46 10.39 23.05
CA ALA A 99 -8.39 11.84 23.18
C ALA A 99 -9.69 12.51 22.71
N LEU A 100 -10.25 12.08 21.57
CA LEU A 100 -11.55 12.57 21.07
C LEU A 100 -12.71 12.17 21.98
N SER A 101 -12.61 11.04 22.71
CA SER A 101 -13.64 10.57 23.65
C SER A 101 -13.68 11.35 24.96
N GLY A 102 -12.70 12.22 25.21
CA GLY A 102 -12.63 13.04 26.41
C GLY A 102 -11.32 12.91 27.18
N ASP A 103 -10.41 12.01 26.80
CA ASP A 103 -9.10 11.92 27.43
C ASP A 103 -8.13 12.97 26.87
N ASN A 104 -8.54 14.23 27.00
CA ASN A 104 -7.81 15.39 26.55
C ASN A 104 -7.73 16.43 27.68
N PRO A 105 -6.83 17.43 27.60
CA PRO A 105 -6.62 18.40 28.68
C PRO A 105 -7.87 19.20 29.08
N ARG A 106 -8.90 19.22 28.24
CA ARG A 106 -10.17 19.91 28.49
C ARG A 106 -11.30 18.99 28.94
N GLN A 107 -11.07 17.68 28.98
CA GLN A 107 -12.06 16.65 29.31
C GLN A 107 -13.33 16.74 28.45
N ALA A 108 -13.20 17.27 27.23
CA ALA A 108 -14.34 17.50 26.35
C ALA A 108 -14.54 16.29 25.44
N LYS A 109 -15.75 15.73 25.44
CA LYS A 109 -16.13 14.63 24.54
C LYS A 109 -16.52 15.19 23.16
N ILE A 110 -15.69 14.89 22.16
CA ILE A 110 -15.91 15.26 20.75
C ILE A 110 -16.39 14.06 19.95
N LEU A 111 -15.94 12.85 20.31
CA LEU A 111 -16.31 11.61 19.63
C LEU A 111 -17.81 11.32 19.81
N PRO A 112 -18.57 11.22 18.70
CA PRO A 112 -19.96 10.76 18.73
C PRO A 112 -20.07 9.28 19.07
N ASP A 113 -21.17 8.88 19.71
CA ASP A 113 -21.40 7.48 20.14
C ASP A 113 -21.78 6.52 19.00
N ASP A 114 -22.15 7.06 17.83
CA ASP A 114 -22.58 6.29 16.65
C ASP A 114 -21.44 5.86 15.73
N LEU A 115 -20.20 6.30 16.00
CA LEU A 115 -19.06 5.93 15.17
C LEU A 115 -18.55 4.52 15.49
N PRO A 116 -18.26 3.69 14.47
CA PRO A 116 -17.85 2.32 14.69
C PRO A 116 -16.38 2.25 15.14
N LEU A 117 -16.15 1.69 16.32
CA LEU A 117 -14.82 1.34 16.81
C LEU A 117 -14.60 -0.18 16.75
N ASN A 118 -13.39 -0.61 16.41
CA ASN A 118 -13.01 -2.01 16.54
C ASN A 118 -12.71 -2.38 18.01
N THR A 119 -12.35 -3.64 18.27
CA THR A 119 -12.02 -4.13 19.62
C THR A 119 -10.78 -3.47 20.24
N SER A 120 -9.93 -2.85 19.43
CA SER A 120 -8.75 -2.10 19.85
C SER A 120 -9.05 -0.62 20.14
N GLY A 121 -10.29 -0.17 19.93
CA GLY A 121 -10.68 1.24 20.11
C GLY A 121 -10.33 2.14 18.92
N GLU A 122 -10.06 1.58 17.75
CA GLU A 122 -9.75 2.34 16.54
C GLU A 122 -11.01 2.58 15.71
N LEU A 123 -11.13 3.77 15.12
CA LEU A 123 -12.19 4.09 14.17
C LEU A 123 -12.01 3.28 12.89
N VAL A 124 -13.06 2.57 12.47
CA VAL A 124 -13.05 1.77 11.24
C VAL A 124 -13.80 2.46 10.10
N ASP A 125 -13.31 2.26 8.88
CA ASP A 125 -13.94 2.71 7.65
C ASP A 125 -15.16 1.83 7.28
N ARG A 126 -15.80 2.17 6.16
CA ARG A 126 -16.98 1.46 5.64
C ARG A 126 -16.72 0.00 5.29
N TRP A 127 -15.47 -0.39 5.10
CA TRP A 127 -15.07 -1.75 4.78
C TRP A 127 -14.52 -2.52 5.99
N GLY A 128 -14.50 -1.90 7.16
CA GLY A 128 -14.07 -2.49 8.43
C GLY A 128 -12.57 -2.38 8.69
N THR A 129 -11.84 -1.59 7.90
CA THR A 129 -10.40 -1.36 8.09
C THR A 129 -10.20 -0.11 8.97
N PRO A 130 -9.29 -0.14 9.96
CA PRO A 130 -8.99 1.07 10.73
C PRO A 130 -8.50 2.20 9.82
N TYR A 131 -9.00 3.41 10.02
CA TYR A 131 -8.44 4.60 9.36
C TYR A 131 -6.97 4.76 9.75
N PHE A 132 -6.14 5.25 8.83
CA PHE A 132 -4.77 5.66 9.13
C PHE A 132 -4.71 7.16 9.37
N PHE A 133 -4.29 7.54 10.59
CA PHE A 133 -4.06 8.94 10.97
C PHE A 133 -2.56 9.26 10.88
N HIS A 134 -2.19 10.16 9.96
CA HIS A 134 -0.81 10.60 9.78
C HIS A 134 -0.66 12.06 10.14
N GLN A 135 0.02 12.34 11.25
CA GLN A 135 0.34 13.70 11.69
C GLN A 135 1.39 14.30 10.78
N LEU A 136 0.98 15.27 9.95
CA LEU A 136 1.87 16.03 9.09
C LEU A 136 2.52 17.19 9.86
N SER A 137 1.75 17.80 10.75
CA SER A 137 2.21 18.87 11.63
C SER A 137 1.33 18.95 12.88
N ARG A 138 1.64 19.90 13.76
CA ARG A 138 0.83 20.24 14.94
C ARG A 138 -0.66 20.46 14.63
N ASN A 139 -0.99 20.97 13.44
CA ASN A 139 -2.35 21.34 13.07
C ASN A 139 -2.82 20.74 11.73
N SER A 140 -2.06 19.83 11.11
CA SER A 140 -2.42 19.15 9.88
C SER A 140 -2.27 17.64 10.05
N MET A 141 -3.27 16.90 9.58
CA MET A 141 -3.32 15.45 9.69
C MET A 141 -3.92 14.89 8.40
N GLU A 142 -3.21 13.96 7.77
CA GLU A 142 -3.79 13.15 6.71
C GLU A 142 -4.60 12.02 7.34
N ILE A 143 -5.81 11.80 6.84
CA ILE A 143 -6.68 10.70 7.24
C ILE A 143 -6.92 9.85 6.00
N ARG A 144 -6.71 8.54 6.11
CA ARG A 144 -6.79 7.60 4.99
C ARG A 144 -7.66 6.39 5.33
N SER A 145 -8.61 6.11 4.46
CA SER A 145 -9.38 4.87 4.37
C SER A 145 -8.66 3.91 3.44
N ALA A 146 -8.62 2.62 3.77
CA ALA A 146 -7.98 1.60 2.92
C ALA A 146 -8.88 1.17 1.74
N GLY A 147 -10.11 1.66 1.70
CA GLY A 147 -11.00 1.39 0.59
C GLY A 147 -11.52 -0.05 0.58
N SER A 148 -12.07 -0.43 -0.56
CA SER A 148 -12.75 -1.70 -0.79
C SER A 148 -11.83 -2.92 -0.73
N ASP A 149 -10.56 -2.75 -1.12
CA ASP A 149 -9.57 -3.83 -1.13
C ASP A 149 -8.94 -4.08 0.26
N ARG A 150 -9.20 -3.15 1.20
CA ARG A 150 -8.75 -3.18 2.61
C ARG A 150 -7.24 -3.18 2.76
N ARG A 151 -6.51 -2.63 1.80
CA ARG A 151 -5.05 -2.55 1.80
C ARG A 151 -4.64 -1.11 1.66
N MET A 152 -3.96 -0.59 2.69
CA MET A 152 -3.41 0.76 2.62
C MET A 152 -2.42 0.90 1.45
N TRP A 153 -2.37 2.11 0.89
CA TRP A 153 -1.46 2.55 -0.17
C TRP A 153 -1.71 1.89 -1.53
N THR A 154 -2.97 1.57 -1.81
CA THR A 154 -3.44 1.09 -3.12
C THR A 154 -4.24 2.19 -3.83
N SER A 155 -4.73 1.90 -5.03
CA SER A 155 -5.42 2.87 -5.88
C SER A 155 -6.83 3.23 -5.41
N ASP A 156 -7.46 2.42 -4.58
CA ASP A 156 -8.81 2.65 -4.06
C ASP A 156 -8.83 3.32 -2.66
N ASP A 157 -7.66 3.65 -2.13
CA ASP A 157 -7.56 4.48 -0.94
C ASP A 157 -8.28 5.81 -1.12
N ILE A 158 -9.01 6.23 -0.08
CA ILE A 158 -9.68 7.53 -0.02
C ILE A 158 -9.04 8.30 1.12
N PHE A 159 -8.57 9.53 0.87
CA PHE A 159 -7.88 10.32 1.89
C PHE A 159 -8.17 11.81 1.81
N THR A 160 -7.97 12.50 2.93
CA THR A 160 -8.09 13.96 3.07
C THR A 160 -7.01 14.53 4.00
N ARG A 161 -6.87 15.86 4.07
CA ARG A 161 -5.85 16.58 4.86
C ARG A 161 -6.42 17.81 5.57
#